data_AF-A0A7V8ZG62-F1
#
_entry.id   AF-A0A7V8ZG62-F1
#
_cell.length_a   1.000
_cell.length_b   1.000
_cell.length_c   1.000
_cell.angle_alpha   90.00
_cell.angle_beta   90.00
_cell.angle_gamma   90.00
#
_symmetry.space_group_name_H-M   'P 1'
#
loop_
_entity.id
_entity.type
_entity.pdbx_description
1 polymer ?
#
loop_
_entity_poly.entity_id
_entity_poly.type
_entity_poly.pdbx_seq_one_letter_code
_entity_poly.pdbx_strand_id
1 'polypeptide(L)'
;MRGTDVLARIGGDEFAVLLPIADVEQARWVAADLVAAVADVRLAGDESARLSTAVGISCFGPGAWASGEALLADADRAMYRAKADGVS
;
A
#
# COMPACT_ATOMS: atom_id res chain seq x y z
N MET A 1 -8.48 1.20 8.85
CA MET A 1 -7.44 0.39 9.55
C MET A 1 -7.96 -0.05 10.92
N ARG A 2 -7.58 -1.25 11.37
CA ARG A 2 -7.88 -1.82 12.69
C ARG A 2 -6.73 -1.49 13.66
N GLY A 3 -6.98 -1.59 14.96
CA GLY A 3 -5.94 -1.37 15.99
C GLY A 3 -4.78 -2.37 15.96
N THR A 4 -4.92 -3.47 15.23
CA THR A 4 -3.88 -4.49 15.00
C THR A 4 -3.00 -4.20 13.78
N ASP A 5 -3.42 -3.28 12.91
CA ASP A 5 -2.71 -2.98 11.68
C ASP A 5 -1.52 -2.09 12.03
N VAL A 6 -0.38 -2.33 11.38
CA VAL A 6 0.84 -1.55 11.61
C VAL A 6 1.12 -0.69 10.39
N LEU A 7 1.23 0.62 10.60
CA LEU A 7 1.72 1.57 9.60
C LEU A 7 3.18 1.89 9.89
N ALA A 8 4.03 1.76 8.88
CA ALA A 8 5.44 2.10 8.96
C ALA A 8 5.85 3.03 7.81
N ARG A 9 6.76 3.96 8.08
CA ARG A 9 7.48 4.71 7.06
C ARG A 9 8.80 4.01 6.78
N ILE A 10 9.03 3.62 5.53
CA ILE A 10 10.22 2.84 5.14
C ILE A 10 11.39 3.79 4.84
N GLY A 11 11.10 4.90 4.17
CA GLY A 11 12.07 5.95 3.82
C GLY A 11 11.43 6.95 2.86
N GLY A 12 11.93 8.19 2.80
CA GLY A 12 11.40 9.18 1.85
C GLY A 12 9.88 9.35 1.95
N ASP A 13 9.18 9.16 0.83
CA ASP A 13 7.72 9.15 0.67
C ASP A 13 7.12 7.72 0.65
N GLU A 14 7.90 6.70 1.02
CA GLU A 14 7.50 5.30 1.01
C GLU A 14 6.94 4.84 2.37
N PHE A 15 5.79 4.19 2.33
CA PHE A 15 5.07 3.67 3.48
C PHE A 15 4.70 2.21 3.27
N ALA A 16 4.61 1.45 4.36
CA ALA A 16 4.12 0.08 4.36
C ALA A 16 3.00 -0.08 5.40
N VAL A 17 2.01 -0.91 5.04
CA VAL A 17 0.94 -1.33 5.95
C VAL A 17 1.01 -2.83 6.11
N LEU A 18 1.24 -3.30 7.33
CA LEU A 18 1.13 -4.71 7.68
C LEU A 18 -0.27 -5.00 8.21
N LEU A 19 -0.92 -6.01 7.62
CA LEU A 19 -2.25 -6.49 7.99
C LEU A 19 -2.12 -7.93 8.55
N PRO A 20 -1.98 -8.12 9.87
CA PRO A 20 -1.66 -9.44 10.44
C PRO A 20 -2.79 -10.48 10.29
N ILE A 21 -4.04 -10.03 10.20
CA ILE A 21 -5.22 -10.89 10.11
C ILE A 21 -6.08 -10.37 8.94
N ALA A 22 -5.56 -10.56 7.73
CA ALA A 22 -6.23 -10.19 6.50
C ALA A 22 -6.01 -11.21 5.39
N ASP A 23 -7.05 -11.43 4.59
CA ASP A 23 -6.93 -12.08 3.29
C ASP A 23 -6.62 -11.04 2.20
N VAL A 24 -6.43 -11.54 0.97
CA VAL A 24 -6.11 -10.68 -0.18
C VAL A 24 -7.24 -9.72 -0.52
N GLU A 25 -8.51 -10.08 -0.27
CA GLU A 25 -9.68 -9.23 -0.52
C GLU A 25 -9.68 -8.04 0.45
N GLN A 26 -9.44 -8.30 1.74
CA GLN A 26 -9.29 -7.26 2.75
C GLN A 26 -8.08 -6.36 2.47
N ALA A 27 -6.95 -6.93 2.05
CA ALA A 27 -5.79 -6.14 1.65
C ALA A 27 -6.08 -5.22 0.46
N ARG A 28 -6.82 -5.70 -0.55
CA ARG A 28 -7.28 -4.89 -1.69
C ARG A 28 -8.22 -3.78 -1.27
N TRP A 29 -9.15 -4.07 -0.36
CA TRP A 29 -10.07 -3.06 0.15
C TRP A 29 -9.33 -1.95 0.90
N VAL A 30 -8.39 -2.30 1.78
CA VAL A 30 -7.54 -1.32 2.47
C VAL A 30 -6.70 -0.50 1.49
N ALA A 31 -6.13 -1.14 0.47
CA ALA A 31 -5.36 -0.44 -0.56
C ALA A 31 -6.23 0.57 -1.33
N ALA A 32 -7.45 0.19 -1.75
CA ALA A 32 -8.37 1.08 -2.44
C ALA A 32 -8.81 2.26 -1.56
N ASP A 33 -9.08 2.01 -0.28
CA ASP A 33 -9.41 3.05 0.70
C ASP A 33 -8.25 4.05 0.88
N LEU A 34 -7.00 3.57 0.95
CA LEU A 34 -5.82 4.42 1.03
C LEU A 34 -5.63 5.28 -0.22
N VAL A 35 -5.78 4.71 -1.41
CA VAL A 35 -5.68 5.46 -2.67
C VAL A 35 -6.73 6.57 -2.71
N ALA A 36 -7.99 6.26 -2.38
CA ALA A 36 -9.06 7.24 -2.34
C ALA A 36 -8.81 8.33 -1.30
N ALA A 37 -8.35 7.97 -0.11
CA ALA A 37 -8.05 8.91 0.97
C ALA A 37 -6.92 9.87 0.58
N VAL A 38 -5.85 9.37 -0.04
CA VAL A 38 -4.74 10.21 -0.52
C VAL A 38 -5.19 11.13 -1.65
N ALA A 39 -6.01 10.64 -2.57
CA ALA A 39 -6.54 11.45 -3.67
C ALA A 39 -7.45 12.60 -3.21
N ASP A 40 -8.10 12.47 -2.05
CA ASP A 40 -8.96 13.50 -1.47
C ASP A 40 -8.18 14.59 -0.69
N VAL A 41 -6.91 14.34 -0.36
CA VAL A 41 -6.10 15.31 0.38
C VAL A 41 -5.92 16.59 -0.44
N ARG A 42 -6.33 17.72 0.16
CA ARG A 42 -6.11 19.07 -0.36
C ARG A 42 -4.86 19.66 0.25
N LEU A 43 -3.89 20.01 -0.60
CA LEU A 43 -2.67 20.66 -0.16
C LEU A 43 -2.93 22.13 0.13
N ALA A 44 -2.65 22.55 1.37
CA ALA A 44 -2.75 23.95 1.75
C ALA A 44 -1.76 24.79 0.93
N GLY A 45 -2.27 25.81 0.24
CA GLY A 45 -1.46 26.71 -0.60
C GLY A 45 -1.41 26.34 -2.08
N ASP A 46 -1.90 25.17 -2.48
CA ASP A 46 -2.10 24.81 -3.89
C ASP A 46 -3.31 23.88 -4.05
N GLU A 47 -4.49 24.47 -4.32
CA GLU A 47 -5.73 23.72 -4.52
C GLU A 47 -5.78 22.97 -5.87
N SER A 48 -4.86 23.29 -6.78
CA SER A 48 -4.76 22.65 -8.10
C SER A 48 -3.95 21.35 -8.04
N ALA A 49 -3.03 21.25 -7.08
CA ALA A 49 -2.28 20.04 -6.83
C ALA A 49 -3.21 18.87 -6.47
N ARG A 50 -2.87 17.70 -7.01
CA ARG A 50 -3.53 16.43 -6.73
C ARG A 50 -2.46 15.46 -6.26
N LEU A 51 -2.71 14.81 -5.12
CA LEU A 51 -1.89 13.69 -4.68
C LEU A 51 -2.44 12.41 -5.29
N SER A 52 -1.54 11.48 -5.61
CA SER A 52 -1.86 10.12 -6.00
C SER A 52 -0.87 9.18 -5.33
N THR A 53 -1.21 7.90 -5.24
CA THR A 53 -0.34 6.91 -4.60
C THR A 53 -0.51 5.54 -5.24
N ALA A 54 0.61 4.91 -5.58
CA ALA A 54 0.59 3.53 -6.04
C ALA A 54 0.71 2.59 -4.83
N VAL A 55 -0.11 1.55 -4.79
CA VAL A 55 -0.08 0.55 -3.72
C VAL A 55 0.15 -0.83 -4.33
N GLY A 56 1.19 -1.52 -3.84
CA GLY A 56 1.44 -2.93 -4.14
C GLY A 56 1.00 -3.81 -2.99
N ILE A 57 0.44 -4.98 -3.31
CA ILE A 57 -0.08 -5.93 -2.31
C ILE A 57 0.69 -7.24 -2.44
N SER A 58 1.11 -7.78 -1.30
CA SER A 58 1.62 -9.14 -1.17
C SER A 58 1.02 -9.80 0.06
N CYS A 59 0.78 -11.10 0.00
CA CYS A 59 0.19 -11.89 1.08
C CYS A 59 1.00 -13.18 1.28
N PHE A 60 1.08 -13.67 2.52
CA PHE A 60 1.64 -15.00 2.76
C PHE A 60 0.75 -16.07 2.11
N GLY A 61 1.35 -16.85 1.21
CA GLY A 61 0.67 -18.00 0.61
C GLY A 61 0.57 -19.17 1.60
N PRO A 62 -0.44 -20.04 1.46
CA PRO A 62 -0.52 -21.27 2.26
C PRO A 62 0.72 -22.14 2.03
N GLY A 63 1.44 -22.47 3.11
CA GLY A 63 2.68 -23.26 3.06
C GLY A 63 3.93 -22.48 2.65
N ALA A 64 3.84 -21.16 2.44
CA ALA A 64 4.99 -20.33 2.15
C ALA A 64 5.70 -19.92 3.45
N TRP A 65 6.91 -20.44 3.65
CA TRP A 65 7.88 -19.87 4.60
C TRP A 65 8.59 -18.69 3.94
N ALA A 66 7.86 -17.62 3.69
CA ALA A 66 8.46 -16.37 3.21
C ALA A 66 8.89 -15.52 4.41
N SER A 67 10.02 -14.84 4.29
CA SER A 67 10.43 -13.84 5.29
C SER A 67 9.64 -12.54 5.08
N GLY A 68 9.62 -11.66 6.09
CA GLY A 68 9.00 -10.35 5.96
C GLY A 68 9.63 -9.51 4.84
N GLU A 69 10.94 -9.67 4.63
CA GLU A 69 11.68 -9.01 3.55
C GLU A 69 11.24 -9.49 2.18
N ALA A 70 10.98 -10.80 2.01
CA ALA A 70 10.47 -11.34 0.75
C ALA A 70 9.06 -10.80 0.45
N LEU A 71 8.20 -10.72 1.48
CA LEU A 71 6.86 -10.16 1.35
C LEU A 71 6.90 -8.68 0.93
N LEU A 72 7.77 -7.90 1.56
CA LEU A 72 7.95 -6.48 1.25
C LEU A 72 8.49 -6.28 -0.18
N ALA A 73 9.47 -7.07 -0.59
CA ALA A 73 10.02 -7.01 -1.95
C ALA A 73 8.98 -7.38 -3.02
N ASP A 74 8.10 -8.36 -2.74
CA ASP A 74 7.01 -8.70 -3.64
C ASP A 74 5.95 -7.60 -3.74
N ALA A 75 5.62 -6.95 -2.61
CA ALA A 75 4.71 -5.81 -2.59
C ALA A 75 5.30 -4.63 -3.37
N ASP A 76 6.58 -4.32 -3.19
CA ASP A 76 7.26 -3.26 -3.93
C ASP A 76 7.26 -3.51 -5.44
N ARG A 77 7.58 -4.75 -5.87
CA ARG A 77 7.49 -5.14 -7.28
C ARG A 77 6.08 -5.01 -7.84
N ALA A 78 5.05 -5.33 -7.05
CA ALA A 78 3.66 -5.15 -7.45
C ALA A 78 3.28 -3.67 -7.59
N MET A 79 3.74 -2.82 -6.67
CA MET A 79 3.56 -1.37 -6.73
C MET A 79 4.22 -0.78 -7.97
N TYR A 80 5.46 -1.20 -8.26
CA TYR A 80 6.20 -0.73 -9.42
C TYR A 80 5.48 -1.06 -10.74
N ARG A 81 4.88 -2.26 -10.83
CA ARG A 81 4.03 -2.64 -11.98
C ARG A 81 2.79 -1.75 -12.10
N ALA A 82 2.07 -1.53 -10.99
CA ALA A 82 0.91 -0.63 -10.98
C ALA A 82 1.27 0.77 -11.49
N LYS A 83 2.39 1.32 -11.01
CA LYS A 83 2.89 2.63 -11.44
C LYS A 83 3.29 2.66 -12.93
N ALA A 84 3.90 1.60 -13.44
CA ALA A 84 4.26 1.47 -14.86
C ALA A 84 3.02 1.36 -15.77
N ASP A 85 1.95 0.74 -15.28
CA ASP A 85 0.66 0.61 -15.99
C ASP A 85 -0.21 1.87 -15.87
N GLY A 86 0.27 2.93 -15.20
CA GLY A 86 -0.43 4.20 -15.02
C GLY A 86 -1.52 4.16 -13.93
N VAL A 87 -1.47 3.16 -13.05
CA VAL A 87 -2.38 3.02 -11.91
C VAL A 87 -1.74 3.68 -10.68
N SER A 88 -2.31 4.82 -10.27
CA SER A 88 -1.92 5.64 -9.11
C SER A 88 -3.10 6.33 -8.48
#